data_AF-F4GHG4-F1
#
_entry.id   AF-F4GHG4-F1
#
_cell.length_a   1.000
_cell.length_b   1.000
_cell.length_c   1.000
_cell.angle_alpha   90.00
_cell.angle_beta   90.00
_cell.angle_gamma   90.00
#
_symmetry.space_group_name_H-M   'P 1'
#
loop_
_entity.id
_entity.type
_entity.pdbx_description
1 polymer ?
#
loop_
_entity_poly.entity_id
_entity_poly.type
_entity_poly.pdbx_seq_one_letter_code
_entity_poly.pdbx_strand_id
1 'polypeptide(L)'
;MKKNLIVVGLILLLLPTAAFASVFSFGPSVVYNVPVGEVDALGDIVEDFDVAKLSYGAEARVRLFFLQAGVVALVTPGSDADNFGFAGLLTAGVNFDLGLVGIGLGMGPRVNAKHAGNEWKITDHAGNNVTAENLEHVFKNAPMVYRANVDFNLGGITVGLTYTIDTKYKFAEPSKVENLAPDFKENAGRIGVSFLLNIL
;
A
#
# COMPACT_ATOMS: atom_id res chain seq x y z
N MET A 1 -5.71 30.86 -23.89
CA MET A 1 -5.05 31.26 -22.63
C MET A 1 -5.10 30.18 -21.54
N LYS A 2 -6.26 29.56 -21.24
CA LYS A 2 -6.37 28.50 -20.20
C LYS A 2 -5.48 27.27 -20.44
N LYS A 3 -5.33 26.81 -21.70
CA LYS A 3 -4.48 25.65 -22.06
C LYS A 3 -3.00 25.90 -21.78
N ASN A 4 -2.49 27.09 -22.10
CA ASN A 4 -1.08 27.43 -21.85
C ASN A 4 -0.80 27.61 -20.35
N LEU A 5 -1.77 28.09 -19.56
CA LEU A 5 -1.64 28.19 -18.10
C LEU A 5 -1.60 26.80 -17.44
N ILE A 6 -2.41 25.85 -17.93
CA ILE A 6 -2.39 24.45 -17.47
C ILE A 6 -1.06 23.80 -17.83
N VAL A 7 -0.56 24.00 -19.05
CA VAL A 7 0.73 23.44 -19.48
C VAL A 7 1.89 24.03 -18.68
N VAL A 8 1.89 25.34 -18.43
CA VAL A 8 2.92 26.00 -17.60
C VAL A 8 2.82 25.55 -16.14
N GLY A 9 1.61 25.38 -15.60
CA GLY A 9 1.40 24.80 -14.27
C GLY A 9 1.88 23.36 -14.17
N LEU A 10 1.64 22.55 -15.20
CA LEU A 10 2.13 21.17 -15.29
C LEU A 10 3.66 21.13 -15.32
N ILE A 11 4.30 21.99 -16.14
CA ILE A 11 5.77 22.08 -16.24
C ILE A 11 6.38 22.52 -14.91
N LEU A 12 5.80 23.52 -14.24
CA LEU A 12 6.27 24.00 -12.93
C LEU A 12 6.08 22.97 -11.81
N LEU A 13 5.08 22.07 -11.91
CA LEU A 13 4.91 20.93 -11.01
C LEU A 13 5.88 19.77 -11.32
N LEU A 14 6.31 19.64 -12.57
CA LEU A 14 7.23 18.58 -13.02
C LEU A 14 8.70 18.89 -12.68
N LEU A 15 9.10 20.16 -12.68
CA LEU A 15 10.50 20.57 -12.47
C LEU A 15 11.07 20.22 -11.07
N PRO A 16 10.32 20.35 -9.95
CA PRO A 16 10.79 19.89 -8.64
C PRO A 16 10.93 18.37 -8.56
N THR A 17 10.02 17.63 -9.21
CA THR A 17 10.02 16.16 -9.16
C THR A 17 11.23 15.52 -9.81
N ALA A 18 11.82 16.14 -10.84
CA ALA A 18 12.98 15.58 -11.54
C ALA A 18 14.31 15.79 -10.80
N ALA A 19 14.41 16.79 -9.92
CA ALA A 19 15.67 17.15 -9.26
C ALA A 19 15.90 16.43 -7.92
N PHE A 20 14.86 15.89 -7.31
CA PHE A 20 14.90 15.26 -5.97
C PHE A 20 14.39 13.81 -5.92
N ALA A 21 13.83 13.28 -7.00
CA ALA A 21 13.30 11.92 -7.01
C ALA A 21 14.43 10.88 -7.02
N SER A 22 14.50 10.08 -5.97
CA SER A 22 15.17 8.78 -6.01
C SER A 22 14.49 7.88 -7.04
N VAL A 23 15.25 7.32 -7.99
CA VAL A 23 14.67 6.41 -9.01
C VAL A 23 14.21 5.12 -8.36
N PHE A 24 14.96 4.63 -7.37
CA PHE A 24 14.63 3.43 -6.62
C PHE A 24 14.75 3.67 -5.13
N SER A 25 13.80 3.16 -4.35
CA SER A 25 13.86 3.21 -2.89
C SER A 25 13.45 1.88 -2.30
N PHE A 26 14.16 1.38 -1.29
CA PHE A 26 13.81 0.10 -0.65
C PHE A 26 14.14 0.12 0.85
N GLY A 27 13.41 -0.67 1.63
CA GLY A 27 13.70 -0.80 3.05
C GLY A 27 12.57 -1.46 3.83
N PRO A 28 12.69 -1.50 5.17
CA PRO A 28 11.67 -2.10 6.02
C PRO A 28 10.37 -1.29 6.04
N SER A 29 9.27 -1.99 6.24
CA SER A 29 7.93 -1.44 6.39
C SER A 29 7.19 -2.16 7.51
N VAL A 30 6.39 -1.41 8.26
CA VAL A 30 5.53 -1.93 9.33
C VAL A 30 4.13 -1.39 9.11
N VAL A 31 3.12 -2.25 9.23
CA VAL A 31 1.71 -1.89 9.06
C VAL A 31 0.95 -2.29 10.32
N TYR A 32 0.11 -1.39 10.81
CA TYR A 32 -0.82 -1.68 11.89
C TYR A 32 -2.15 -2.14 11.29
N ASN A 33 -2.57 -3.38 11.60
CA ASN A 33 -3.70 -4.04 10.94
C ASN A 33 -5.07 -3.75 11.55
N VAL A 34 -5.22 -2.63 12.25
CA VAL A 34 -6.52 -2.17 12.78
C VAL A 34 -7.11 -1.14 11.81
N PRO A 35 -8.36 -1.33 11.35
CA PRO A 35 -9.05 -0.34 10.53
C PRO A 35 -9.22 1.02 11.24
N VAL A 36 -8.91 2.13 10.57
CA VAL A 36 -8.89 3.48 11.18
C VAL A 36 -10.29 4.08 11.45
N GLY A 37 -11.37 3.42 11.01
CA GLY A 37 -12.75 3.95 11.04
C GLY A 37 -13.60 3.54 12.23
N GLU A 38 -13.04 2.80 13.19
CA GLU A 38 -13.60 2.77 14.54
C GLU A 38 -13.28 4.13 15.18
N VAL A 39 -14.32 4.94 15.35
CA VAL A 39 -14.28 6.36 15.72
C VAL A 39 -13.84 6.53 17.18
N ASP A 40 -12.53 6.45 17.41
CA ASP A 40 -11.72 7.10 18.48
C ASP A 40 -10.19 6.90 18.25
N ALA A 41 -9.81 6.51 17.03
CA ALA A 41 -8.58 5.79 16.71
C ALA A 41 -7.23 6.49 17.02
N LEU A 42 -7.08 7.82 17.09
CA LEU A 42 -5.75 8.37 17.44
C LEU A 42 -5.48 8.35 18.95
N GLY A 43 -6.51 8.47 19.78
CA GLY A 43 -6.39 8.31 21.24
C GLY A 43 -6.32 6.83 21.60
N ASP A 44 -7.20 6.02 21.00
CA ASP A 44 -7.31 4.60 21.29
C ASP A 44 -6.16 3.76 20.70
N ILE A 45 -5.55 4.15 19.57
CA ILE A 45 -4.31 3.49 19.09
C ILE A 45 -3.17 3.68 20.10
N VAL A 46 -3.14 4.79 20.83
CA VAL A 46 -2.09 5.05 21.84
C VAL A 46 -2.40 4.28 23.14
N GLU A 47 -3.66 4.14 23.51
CA GLU A 47 -4.08 3.45 24.75
C GLU A 47 -4.19 1.92 24.60
N ASP A 48 -4.60 1.40 23.43
CA ASP A 48 -4.80 -0.04 23.13
C ASP A 48 -3.81 -0.55 22.05
N PHE A 49 -2.59 0.01 22.06
CA PHE A 49 -1.53 -0.40 21.15
C PHE A 49 -1.13 -1.86 21.37
N ASP A 50 -1.69 -2.75 20.55
CA ASP A 50 -1.30 -4.15 20.53
C ASP A 50 -0.23 -4.45 19.48
N VAL A 51 0.98 -4.77 19.95
CA VAL A 51 2.13 -5.19 19.13
C VAL A 51 1.79 -6.42 18.28
N ALA A 52 0.89 -7.30 18.74
CA ALA A 52 0.46 -8.48 17.99
C ALA A 52 -0.32 -8.14 16.71
N LYS A 53 -0.84 -6.91 16.58
CA LYS A 53 -1.56 -6.44 15.39
C LYS A 53 -0.63 -5.81 14.34
N LEU A 54 0.68 -5.85 14.54
CA LEU A 54 1.66 -5.36 13.58
C LEU A 54 2.02 -6.43 12.53
N SER A 55 2.00 -6.04 11.26
CA SER A 55 2.73 -6.74 10.21
C SER A 55 4.07 -6.08 9.96
N TYR A 56 5.08 -6.88 9.71
CA TYR A 56 6.43 -6.43 9.40
C TYR A 56 6.84 -6.92 8.02
N GLY A 57 7.65 -6.16 7.32
CA GLY A 57 8.23 -6.66 6.08
C GLY A 57 9.05 -5.62 5.36
N ALA A 58 9.00 -5.67 4.04
CA ALA A 58 9.84 -4.87 3.18
C ALA A 58 9.01 -4.18 2.10
N GLU A 59 9.50 -3.03 1.71
CA GLU A 59 8.93 -2.20 0.68
C GLU A 59 10.01 -1.82 -0.33
N ALA A 60 9.66 -1.83 -1.61
CA ALA A 60 10.44 -1.22 -2.68
C ALA A 60 9.54 -0.36 -3.57
N ARG A 61 10.08 0.77 -4.04
CA ARG A 61 9.41 1.69 -4.95
C ARG A 61 10.36 2.08 -6.08
N VAL A 62 9.80 2.21 -7.27
CA VAL A 62 10.41 2.83 -8.43
C VAL A 62 9.66 4.10 -8.72
N ARG A 63 10.36 5.23 -8.84
CA ARG A 63 9.78 6.53 -9.20
C ARG A 63 10.41 7.01 -10.49
N LEU A 64 9.58 7.31 -11.49
CA LEU A 64 9.98 7.88 -12.77
C LEU A 64 9.14 9.12 -13.02
N PHE A 65 9.74 10.31 -12.86
CA PHE A 65 9.02 11.58 -12.82
C PHE A 65 7.93 11.56 -11.74
N PHE A 66 6.67 11.70 -12.15
CA PHE A 66 5.51 11.62 -11.27
C PHE A 66 4.90 10.22 -11.23
N LEU A 67 5.42 9.23 -11.97
CA LEU A 67 4.93 7.85 -11.93
C LEU A 67 5.61 7.08 -10.81
N GLN A 68 4.84 6.31 -10.06
CA GLN A 68 5.35 5.43 -9.02
C GLN A 68 4.82 4.01 -9.23
N ALA A 69 5.73 3.04 -9.20
CA ALA A 69 5.40 1.63 -9.01
C ALA A 69 5.98 1.18 -7.68
N GLY A 70 5.26 0.37 -6.92
CA GLY A 70 5.70 -0.08 -5.61
C GLY A 70 5.27 -1.49 -5.31
N VAL A 71 6.12 -2.22 -4.61
CA VAL A 71 5.82 -3.54 -4.05
C VAL A 71 6.02 -3.49 -2.54
N VAL A 72 5.06 -4.06 -1.81
CA VAL A 72 5.13 -4.22 -0.37
C VAL A 72 4.86 -5.68 -0.04
N ALA A 73 5.76 -6.30 0.72
CA ALA A 73 5.60 -7.65 1.22
C ALA A 73 5.60 -7.59 2.75
N LEU A 74 4.56 -8.13 3.37
CA LEU A 74 4.32 -8.08 4.81
C LEU A 74 4.10 -9.48 5.35
N VAL A 75 4.57 -9.71 6.56
CA VAL A 75 4.37 -10.90 7.38
C VAL A 75 3.61 -10.48 8.63
N THR A 76 2.53 -11.19 8.94
CA THR A 76 1.70 -10.99 10.13
C THR A 76 1.86 -12.22 11.01
N PRO A 77 2.50 -12.09 12.18
CA PRO A 77 2.56 -13.17 13.15
C PRO A 77 1.15 -13.60 13.55
N GLY A 78 0.89 -14.90 13.60
CA GLY A 78 -0.33 -15.44 14.19
C GLY A 78 -0.16 -15.70 15.69
N SER A 79 -1.23 -16.21 16.31
CA SER A 79 -1.27 -16.51 17.74
C SER A 79 -0.31 -17.63 18.17
N ASP A 80 0.12 -18.47 17.23
CA ASP A 80 1.03 -19.60 17.44
C ASP A 80 2.22 -19.51 16.47
N ALA A 81 3.36 -20.10 16.84
CA ALA A 81 4.60 -20.06 16.05
C ALA A 81 4.46 -20.65 14.63
N ASP A 82 3.51 -21.56 14.44
CA ASP A 82 3.27 -22.24 13.15
C ASP A 82 2.24 -21.53 12.27
N ASN A 83 1.64 -20.43 12.77
CA ASN A 83 0.62 -19.67 12.08
C ASN A 83 1.15 -18.28 11.72
N PHE A 84 1.28 -17.98 10.43
CA PHE A 84 1.67 -16.64 9.99
C PHE A 84 1.01 -16.30 8.65
N GLY A 85 0.64 -15.04 8.49
CA GLY A 85 0.03 -14.50 7.26
C GLY A 85 1.05 -13.73 6.43
N PHE A 86 0.93 -13.78 5.11
CA PHE A 86 1.65 -12.92 4.18
C PHE A 86 0.67 -12.08 3.40
N ALA A 87 1.05 -10.84 3.17
CA ALA A 87 0.38 -9.97 2.23
C ALA A 87 1.40 -9.38 1.26
N GLY A 88 1.16 -9.57 -0.04
CA GLY A 88 1.89 -8.93 -1.12
C GLY A 88 1.00 -7.89 -1.78
N LEU A 89 1.45 -6.64 -1.86
CA LEU A 89 0.75 -5.54 -2.51
C LEU A 89 1.62 -4.99 -3.63
N LEU A 90 1.13 -5.08 -4.87
CA LEU A 90 1.73 -4.41 -6.02
C LEU A 90 0.89 -3.17 -6.33
N THR A 91 1.53 -2.02 -6.50
CA THR A 91 0.87 -0.74 -6.73
C THR A 91 1.49 -0.02 -7.91
N ALA A 92 0.66 0.66 -8.69
CA ALA A 92 1.06 1.64 -9.67
C ALA A 92 0.23 2.92 -9.47
N GLY A 93 0.84 4.08 -9.70
CA GLY A 93 0.19 5.34 -9.45
C GLY A 93 1.07 6.54 -9.73
N VAL A 94 0.78 7.62 -9.01
CA VAL A 94 1.49 8.88 -9.13
C VAL A 94 2.12 9.31 -7.80
N ASN A 95 3.24 10.01 -7.86
CA ASN A 95 3.92 10.59 -6.72
C ASN A 95 4.40 12.00 -7.08
N PHE A 96 4.03 12.98 -6.26
CA PHE A 96 4.45 14.36 -6.40
C PHE A 96 5.49 14.68 -5.34
N ASP A 97 6.72 14.89 -5.75
CA ASP A 97 7.80 15.28 -4.86
C ASP A 97 7.86 16.82 -4.76
N LEU A 98 7.64 17.33 -3.55
CA LEU A 98 7.67 18.75 -3.21
C LEU A 98 8.99 19.12 -2.52
N GLY A 99 10.04 18.30 -2.69
CA GLY A 99 11.37 18.48 -2.09
C GLY A 99 11.52 17.63 -0.83
N LEU A 100 11.24 18.22 0.33
CA LEU A 100 11.29 17.50 1.61
C LEU A 100 10.10 16.56 1.82
N VAL A 101 8.97 16.83 1.16
CA VAL A 101 7.73 16.07 1.31
C VAL A 101 7.27 15.55 -0.04
N GLY A 102 7.08 14.25 -0.17
CA GLY A 102 6.43 13.60 -1.30
C GLY A 102 5.01 13.15 -0.95
N ILE A 103 4.07 13.30 -1.89
CA ILE A 103 2.72 12.77 -1.74
C ILE A 103 2.42 11.84 -2.90
N GLY A 104 2.13 10.58 -2.59
CA GLY A 104 1.81 9.55 -3.58
C GLY A 104 0.41 8.98 -3.41
N LEU A 105 -0.18 8.62 -4.54
CA LEU A 105 -1.43 7.88 -4.62
C LEU A 105 -1.27 6.80 -5.68
N GLY A 106 -1.54 5.55 -5.31
CA GLY A 106 -1.52 4.42 -6.21
C GLY A 106 -2.61 3.42 -5.92
N MET A 107 -2.74 2.46 -6.83
CA MET A 107 -3.66 1.34 -6.66
C MET A 107 -3.06 0.07 -7.21
N GLY A 108 -3.54 -1.07 -6.72
CA GLY A 108 -3.22 -2.37 -7.30
C GLY A 108 -3.68 -3.54 -6.44
N PRO A 109 -3.45 -4.78 -6.91
CA PRO A 109 -3.96 -5.97 -6.25
C PRO A 109 -3.16 -6.31 -4.99
N ARG A 110 -3.86 -6.74 -3.94
CA ARG A 110 -3.26 -7.39 -2.78
C ARG A 110 -3.52 -8.89 -2.80
N VAL A 111 -2.46 -9.68 -2.73
CA VAL A 111 -2.51 -11.13 -2.59
C VAL A 111 -2.19 -11.48 -1.15
N ASN A 112 -3.05 -12.28 -0.52
CA ASN A 112 -2.80 -12.79 0.82
C ASN A 112 -2.56 -14.29 0.79
N ALA A 113 -1.66 -14.75 1.65
CA ALA A 113 -1.45 -16.16 1.92
C ALA A 113 -1.38 -16.39 3.43
N LYS A 114 -1.78 -17.55 3.90
CA LYS A 114 -1.67 -17.97 5.29
C LYS A 114 -0.97 -19.31 5.33
N HIS A 115 -0.02 -19.43 6.24
CA HIS A 115 0.50 -20.71 6.67
C HIS A 115 -0.26 -21.16 7.91
N ALA A 116 -0.78 -22.39 7.89
CA ALA A 116 -1.43 -23.00 9.05
C ALA A 116 -1.16 -24.51 9.05
N GLY A 117 -0.58 -25.02 10.14
CA GLY A 117 -0.43 -26.47 10.36
C GLY A 117 0.30 -27.20 9.23
N ASN A 118 1.39 -26.61 8.72
CA ASN A 118 2.24 -27.12 7.63
C ASN A 118 1.70 -26.96 6.19
N GLU A 119 0.57 -26.27 5.99
CA GLU A 119 0.02 -25.99 4.66
C GLU A 119 0.01 -24.48 4.33
N TRP A 120 0.26 -24.16 3.07
CA TRP A 120 0.10 -22.81 2.53
C TRP A 120 -1.25 -22.67 1.83
N LYS A 121 -2.03 -21.66 2.21
CA LYS A 121 -3.34 -21.37 1.63
C LYS A 121 -3.40 -19.93 1.20
N ILE A 122 -3.94 -19.68 0.02
CA ILE A 122 -4.22 -18.33 -0.46
C ILE A 122 -5.53 -17.88 0.17
N THR A 123 -5.57 -16.66 0.67
CA THR A 123 -6.77 -16.12 1.33
C THR A 123 -7.29 -14.89 0.61
N ASP A 124 -8.60 -14.67 0.72
CA ASP A 124 -9.21 -13.41 0.30
C ASP A 124 -8.97 -12.30 1.34
N HIS A 125 -9.59 -11.13 1.13
CA HIS A 125 -9.51 -10.00 2.06
C HIS A 125 -10.07 -10.34 3.46
N ALA A 126 -11.10 -11.17 3.53
CA ALA A 126 -11.76 -11.56 4.77
C ALA A 126 -11.04 -12.74 5.47
N GLY A 127 -9.92 -13.22 4.92
CA GLY A 127 -9.16 -14.34 5.47
C GLY A 127 -9.72 -15.72 5.12
N ASN A 128 -10.70 -15.80 4.22
CA ASN A 128 -11.25 -17.08 3.77
C ASN A 128 -10.30 -17.74 2.77
N ASN A 129 -10.19 -19.07 2.84
CA ASN A 129 -9.37 -19.82 1.89
C ASN A 129 -9.96 -19.72 0.48
N VAL A 130 -9.10 -19.38 -0.49
CA VAL A 130 -9.44 -19.35 -1.91
C VAL A 130 -8.82 -20.58 -2.56
N THR A 131 -9.66 -21.45 -3.09
CA THR A 131 -9.18 -22.51 -3.99
C THR A 131 -8.74 -21.86 -5.29
N ALA A 132 -7.44 -21.86 -5.56
CA ALA A 132 -6.87 -21.30 -6.77
C ALA A 132 -6.18 -22.39 -7.58
N GLU A 133 -6.50 -22.44 -8.87
CA GLU A 133 -5.93 -23.41 -9.80
C GLU A 133 -4.55 -22.98 -10.32
N ASN A 134 -4.30 -21.67 -10.34
CA ASN A 134 -3.05 -21.07 -10.80
C ASN A 134 -2.88 -19.63 -10.27
N LEU A 135 -1.71 -19.04 -10.50
CA LEU A 135 -1.37 -17.68 -10.06
C LEU A 135 -2.26 -16.61 -10.72
N GLU A 136 -2.68 -16.82 -11.97
CA GLU A 136 -3.58 -15.89 -12.67
C GLU A 136 -4.94 -15.80 -11.97
N HIS A 137 -5.50 -16.93 -11.54
CA HIS A 137 -6.75 -16.98 -10.78
C HIS A 137 -6.64 -16.19 -9.48
N VAL A 138 -5.49 -16.26 -8.81
CA VAL A 138 -5.22 -15.50 -7.58
C VAL A 138 -5.22 -14.00 -7.86
N PHE A 139 -4.47 -13.55 -8.88
CA PHE A 139 -4.41 -12.12 -9.22
C PHE A 139 -5.75 -11.57 -9.71
N LYS A 140 -6.51 -12.35 -10.47
CA LYS A 140 -7.85 -11.92 -10.94
C LYS A 140 -8.84 -11.75 -9.80
N ASN A 141 -8.74 -12.59 -8.77
CA ASN A 141 -9.63 -12.57 -7.62
C ASN A 141 -9.11 -11.74 -6.43
N ALA A 142 -7.89 -11.21 -6.53
CA ALA A 142 -7.32 -10.34 -5.54
C ALA A 142 -8.11 -9.02 -5.44
N PRO A 143 -8.41 -8.52 -4.24
CA PRO A 143 -9.01 -7.20 -4.06
C PRO A 143 -8.06 -6.12 -4.56
N MET A 144 -8.63 -5.11 -5.22
CA MET A 144 -7.89 -3.87 -5.48
C MET A 144 -7.76 -3.05 -4.21
N VAL A 145 -6.59 -2.45 -4.02
CA VAL A 145 -6.25 -1.64 -2.85
C VAL A 145 -5.80 -0.27 -3.32
N TYR A 146 -6.37 0.78 -2.74
CA TYR A 146 -5.80 2.12 -2.85
C TYR A 146 -4.73 2.32 -1.80
N ARG A 147 -3.68 3.03 -2.17
CA ARG A 147 -2.57 3.35 -1.32
C ARG A 147 -2.21 4.81 -1.45
N ALA A 148 -2.33 5.55 -0.36
CA ALA A 148 -1.77 6.88 -0.21
C ALA A 148 -0.44 6.79 0.56
N ASN A 149 0.55 7.58 0.17
CA ASN A 149 1.79 7.73 0.91
C ASN A 149 2.17 9.20 1.09
N VAL A 150 2.72 9.54 2.24
CA VAL A 150 3.34 10.83 2.56
C VAL A 150 4.78 10.53 2.97
N ASP A 151 5.71 10.99 2.17
CA ASP A 151 7.13 10.67 2.26
C ASP A 151 7.91 11.88 2.75
N PHE A 152 8.74 11.71 3.77
CA PHE A 152 9.69 12.73 4.22
C PHE A 152 11.08 12.36 3.69
N ASN A 153 11.55 13.09 2.67
CA ASN A 153 12.82 12.85 2.01
C ASN A 153 13.95 13.58 2.75
N LEU A 154 14.90 12.82 3.32
CA LEU A 154 16.01 13.31 4.14
C LEU A 154 17.37 13.07 3.47
N GLY A 155 17.46 13.32 2.15
CA GLY A 155 18.75 13.33 1.44
C GLY A 155 19.46 11.96 1.40
N GLY A 156 18.73 10.90 1.04
CA GLY A 156 19.24 9.53 0.93
C GLY A 156 18.40 8.51 1.72
N ILE A 157 17.57 9.01 2.63
CA ILE A 157 16.60 8.23 3.39
C ILE A 157 15.22 8.85 3.17
N THR A 158 14.19 8.02 3.09
CA THR A 158 12.79 8.42 3.14
C THR A 158 12.12 7.80 4.36
N VAL A 159 11.41 8.60 5.14
CA VAL A 159 10.44 8.08 6.13
C VAL A 159 9.05 8.25 5.54
N GLY A 160 8.37 7.14 5.25
CA GLY A 160 7.08 7.12 4.59
C GLY A 160 5.95 6.79 5.56
N LEU A 161 4.92 7.62 5.62
CA LEU A 161 3.62 7.26 6.17
C LEU A 161 2.74 6.74 5.04
N THR A 162 2.03 5.65 5.27
CA THR A 162 1.23 5.00 4.25
C THR A 162 -0.15 4.71 4.80
N TYR A 163 -1.17 4.91 3.97
CA TYR A 163 -2.55 4.54 4.27
C TYR A 163 -3.04 3.66 3.13
N THR A 164 -3.52 2.47 3.46
CA THR A 164 -4.07 1.53 2.48
C THR A 164 -5.52 1.25 2.78
N ILE A 165 -6.37 1.26 1.76
CA ILE A 165 -7.79 0.92 1.89
C ILE A 165 -8.18 -0.05 0.78
N ASP A 166 -8.79 -1.15 1.18
CA ASP A 166 -9.18 -2.20 0.23
C ASP A 166 -10.54 -1.86 -0.38
N THR A 167 -10.77 -2.38 -1.57
CA THR A 167 -12.04 -2.26 -2.30
C THR A 167 -12.67 -3.64 -2.43
N LYS A 168 -13.95 -3.69 -2.80
CA LYS A 168 -14.63 -4.95 -3.16
C LYS A 168 -14.33 -5.38 -4.60
N TYR A 169 -13.64 -4.55 -5.38
CA TYR A 169 -13.39 -4.81 -6.79
C TYR A 169 -12.35 -5.90 -7.00
N LYS A 170 -12.64 -6.78 -7.95
CA LYS A 170 -11.77 -7.86 -8.42
C LYS A 170 -11.71 -7.81 -9.95
N PHE A 171 -10.55 -8.07 -10.53
CA PHE A 171 -10.40 -8.12 -12.00
C PHE A 171 -11.21 -9.25 -12.64
N ALA A 172 -11.58 -10.28 -11.89
CA ALA A 172 -12.49 -11.34 -12.34
C ALA A 172 -13.91 -10.81 -12.65
N GLU A 173 -14.30 -9.67 -12.09
CA GLU A 173 -15.65 -9.10 -12.20
C GLU A 173 -15.60 -7.66 -12.76
N PRO A 174 -15.10 -7.44 -14.00
CA PRO A 174 -14.81 -6.11 -14.53
C PRO A 174 -16.06 -5.25 -14.75
N SER A 175 -17.25 -5.85 -14.80
CA SER A 175 -18.52 -5.14 -14.92
C SER A 175 -18.95 -4.43 -13.63
N LYS A 176 -18.43 -4.83 -12.47
CA LYS A 176 -18.81 -4.27 -11.15
C LYS A 176 -17.94 -3.08 -10.76
N VAL A 177 -17.90 -2.06 -11.62
CA VAL A 177 -17.06 -0.86 -11.44
C VAL A 177 -17.41 -0.11 -10.14
N GLU A 178 -18.66 -0.20 -9.69
CA GLU A 178 -19.13 0.33 -8.40
C GLU A 178 -18.34 -0.21 -7.20
N ASN A 179 -17.79 -1.42 -7.32
CA ASN A 179 -16.98 -2.03 -6.27
C ASN A 179 -15.57 -1.44 -6.17
N LEU A 180 -15.16 -0.55 -7.10
CA LEU A 180 -13.92 0.22 -6.98
C LEU A 180 -14.02 1.31 -5.90
N ALA A 181 -15.21 1.65 -5.43
CA ALA A 181 -15.33 2.57 -4.30
C ALA A 181 -14.59 1.98 -3.09
N PRO A 182 -13.74 2.78 -2.39
CA PRO A 182 -13.09 2.31 -1.17
C PRO A 182 -14.13 1.95 -0.11
N ASP A 183 -13.92 0.82 0.58
CA ASP A 183 -14.88 0.30 1.54
C ASP A 183 -14.67 0.90 2.94
N PHE A 184 -15.03 2.17 3.10
CA PHE A 184 -14.86 2.87 4.38
C PHE A 184 -15.72 2.33 5.53
N LYS A 185 -16.75 1.50 5.24
CA LYS A 185 -17.70 1.03 6.26
C LYS A 185 -17.26 -0.27 6.89
N GLU A 186 -16.82 -1.24 6.09
CA GLU A 186 -16.41 -2.56 6.58
C GLU A 186 -14.88 -2.68 6.70
N ASN A 187 -14.13 -1.78 6.05
CA ASN A 187 -12.67 -1.76 6.10
C ASN A 187 -12.11 -0.34 5.92
N ALA A 188 -12.13 0.42 7.01
CA ALA A 188 -11.67 1.80 7.04
C ALA A 188 -10.15 2.02 6.93
N GLY A 189 -9.44 1.06 6.32
CA GLY A 189 -8.04 1.20 5.92
C GLY A 189 -7.03 1.05 7.05
N ARG A 190 -5.77 0.84 6.67
CA ARG A 190 -4.65 0.50 7.56
C ARG A 190 -3.53 1.51 7.39
N ILE A 191 -2.86 1.86 8.49
CA ILE A 191 -1.72 2.77 8.49
C ILE A 191 -0.42 1.96 8.56
N GLY A 192 0.57 2.38 7.80
CA GLY A 192 1.92 1.83 7.89
C GLY A 192 2.99 2.91 7.86
N VAL A 193 4.15 2.55 8.38
CA VAL A 193 5.36 3.36 8.38
C VAL A 193 6.44 2.58 7.65
N SER A 194 7.16 3.25 6.75
CA SER A 194 8.34 2.68 6.11
C SER A 194 9.56 3.56 6.25
N PHE A 195 10.71 2.92 6.30
CA PHE A 195 12.02 3.56 6.26
C PHE A 195 12.70 3.04 4.99
N LEU A 196 12.95 3.92 4.03
CA LEU A 196 13.45 3.54 2.72
C LEU A 196 14.81 4.19 2.47
N LEU A 197 15.76 3.41 1.99
CA LEU A 197 17.01 3.91 1.44
C LEU A 197 16.77 4.31 -0.01
N ASN A 198 17.14 5.53 -0.35
CA ASN A 198 16.97 6.11 -1.66
C ASN A 198 18.23 5.88 -2.50
N ILE A 199 18.07 5.21 -3.63
CA ILE A 199 19.10 5.01 -4.65
C ILE A 199 18.74 5.91 -5.84
N LEU A 200 19.75 6.67 -6.29
CA LEU A 200 19.66 7.53 -7.47
C LEU A 200 19.69 6.69 -8.76
#